data_AF-A0A7S0LHP0-F1
#
_entry.id   AF-A0A7S0LHP0-F1
#
_cell.length_a   1.000
_cell.length_b   1.000
_cell.length_c   1.000
_cell.angle_alpha   90.00
_cell.angle_beta   90.00
_cell.angle_gamma   90.00
#
_symmetry.space_group_name_H-M   'P 1'
#
loop_
_entity.id
_entity.type
_entity.pdbx_description
1 polymer ?
#
loop_
_entity_poly.entity_id
_entity_poly.type
_entity_poly.pdbx_seq_one_letter_code
_entity_poly.pdbx_strand_id
1 'polypeptide(L)'
;AEDKGTSKSEKITITADKGRLSEEEIERMVKEAEEYAEEDKKVKERIDAKNGLEGYAYSLKAQVTDEKKLGGKIDEDDKETIEKAVKETIEWLESNDEATKEELDEKKSELEKIANPIIEKVYKAAGGAPPGADGGADGATEEDDDFNDHEDL
;
A
#
# COMPACT_ATOMS: atom_id res chain seq x y z
N ALA A 1 -35.82 -64.65 32.34
CA ALA A 1 -36.25 -63.39 32.98
C ALA A 1 -35.67 -62.26 32.16
N GLU A 2 -36.54 -61.32 31.77
CA GLU A 2 -36.29 -60.24 30.82
C GLU A 2 -35.78 -59.02 31.61
N ASP A 3 -34.66 -58.42 31.21
CA ASP A 3 -34.29 -57.07 31.67
C ASP A 3 -33.92 -56.22 30.46
N LYS A 4 -34.95 -55.56 29.92
CA LYS A 4 -34.82 -54.49 28.92
C LYS A 4 -34.55 -53.18 29.67
N GLY A 5 -33.35 -53.06 30.22
CA GLY A 5 -32.90 -51.87 30.95
C GLY A 5 -32.37 -50.78 30.02
N THR A 6 -33.27 -49.89 29.61
CA THR A 6 -33.01 -48.50 29.17
C THR A 6 -32.08 -48.28 27.97
N SER A 7 -32.65 -48.25 26.76
CA SER A 7 -32.09 -47.58 25.57
C SER A 7 -32.25 -46.05 25.69
N LYS A 8 -31.67 -45.42 26.72
CA LYS A 8 -31.73 -43.97 26.90
C LYS A 8 -30.38 -43.34 26.54
N SER A 9 -30.14 -43.11 25.25
CA SER A 9 -29.03 -42.27 24.81
C SER A 9 -29.43 -40.80 24.96
N GLU A 10 -29.40 -40.28 26.19
CA GLU A 10 -29.49 -38.84 26.39
C GLU A 10 -28.16 -38.24 25.92
N LYS A 11 -28.19 -37.61 24.74
CA LYS A 11 -27.08 -36.80 24.24
C LYS A 11 -26.99 -35.56 25.13
N ILE A 12 -26.34 -35.71 26.28
CA ILE A 12 -26.05 -34.61 27.20
C ILE A 12 -24.98 -33.76 26.50
N THR A 13 -25.42 -32.76 25.74
CA THR A 13 -24.52 -31.70 25.28
C THR A 13 -24.09 -30.92 26.51
N ILE A 14 -22.87 -31.16 26.98
CA ILE A 14 -22.25 -30.41 28.08
C ILE A 14 -21.90 -29.02 27.54
N THR A 15 -22.84 -28.07 27.59
CA THR A 15 -22.55 -26.65 27.33
C THR A 15 -21.82 -26.11 28.56
N ALA A 16 -20.48 -26.14 28.51
CA ALA A 16 -19.62 -25.55 29.53
C ALA A 16 -19.63 -24.02 29.38
N ASP A 17 -20.74 -23.37 29.77
CA ASP A 17 -20.98 -21.93 29.62
C ASP A 17 -20.08 -21.05 30.51
N LYS A 18 -19.46 -21.62 31.55
CA LYS A 18 -18.73 -20.85 32.55
C LYS A 18 -17.32 -20.51 32.05
N GLY A 19 -17.18 -19.31 31.50
CA GLY A 19 -15.90 -18.75 31.01
C GLY A 19 -15.73 -18.78 29.48
N ARG A 20 -16.75 -19.23 28.74
CA ARG A 20 -16.80 -19.11 27.27
C ARG A 20 -17.64 -17.88 26.93
N LEU A 21 -17.23 -17.17 25.88
CA LEU A 21 -18.03 -16.09 25.30
C LEU A 21 -19.32 -16.69 24.75
N SER A 22 -20.44 -16.01 24.97
CA SER A 22 -21.70 -16.31 24.29
C SER A 22 -21.57 -16.06 22.78
N GLU A 23 -22.46 -16.67 21.99
CA GLU A 23 -22.49 -16.46 20.53
C GLU A 23 -22.64 -14.97 20.18
N GLU A 24 -23.46 -14.23 20.92
CA GLU A 24 -23.64 -12.78 20.76
C GLU A 24 -22.37 -11.98 21.10
N GLU A 25 -21.63 -12.38 22.14
CA GLU A 25 -20.34 -11.76 22.47
C GLU A 25 -19.27 -12.07 21.41
N ILE A 26 -19.27 -13.29 20.87
CA ILE A 26 -18.37 -13.69 19.77
C ILE A 26 -18.68 -12.84 18.53
N GLU A 27 -19.94 -12.74 18.11
CA GLU A 27 -20.34 -11.93 16.96
C GLU A 27 -19.97 -10.46 17.13
N ARG A 28 -20.20 -9.91 18.32
CA ARG A 28 -19.79 -8.54 18.64
C ARG A 28 -18.27 -8.37 18.54
N MET A 29 -17.48 -9.29 19.09
CA MET A 29 -16.02 -9.23 19.02
C MET A 29 -15.51 -9.36 17.59
N VAL A 30 -16.11 -10.22 16.76
CA VAL A 30 -15.75 -10.36 15.34
C VAL A 30 -16.02 -9.04 14.61
N LYS A 31 -17.20 -8.45 14.81
CA LYS A 31 -17.55 -7.18 14.18
C LYS A 31 -16.61 -6.04 14.60
N GLU A 32 -16.32 -5.93 15.90
CA GLU A 32 -15.36 -4.92 16.40
C GLU A 32 -13.98 -5.13 15.78
N ALA A 33 -13.51 -6.38 15.67
CA ALA A 33 -12.23 -6.70 15.03
C ALA A 33 -12.20 -6.34 13.54
N GLU A 34 -13.29 -6.58 12.81
CA GLU A 34 -13.42 -6.19 11.40
C GLU A 34 -13.41 -4.67 11.23
N GLU A 35 -14.14 -3.92 12.07
CA GLU A 35 -14.15 -2.45 12.04
C GLU A 35 -12.73 -1.89 12.31
N TYR A 36 -12.02 -2.39 13.32
CA TYR A 36 -10.64 -1.98 13.57
C TYR A 36 -9.69 -2.34 12.43
N ALA A 37 -9.84 -3.52 11.83
CA ALA A 37 -9.02 -3.92 10.69
C ALA A 37 -9.24 -3.01 9.46
N GLU A 38 -10.48 -2.57 9.22
CA GLU A 38 -10.77 -1.61 8.15
C GLU A 38 -10.19 -0.22 8.44
N GLU A 39 -10.29 0.28 9.67
CA GLU A 39 -9.71 1.57 10.06
C GLU A 39 -8.18 1.55 9.96
N ASP A 40 -7.53 0.49 10.45
CA ASP A 40 -6.07 0.30 10.32
C ASP A 40 -5.64 0.27 8.86
N LYS A 41 -6.43 -0.38 7.99
CA LYS A 41 -6.18 -0.41 6.55
C LYS A 41 -6.27 0.98 5.94
N LYS A 42 -7.30 1.77 6.25
CA LYS A 42 -7.46 3.14 5.73
C LYS A 42 -6.30 4.03 6.17
N VAL A 43 -5.89 3.94 7.43
CA VAL A 43 -4.75 4.69 7.96
C VAL A 43 -3.47 4.32 7.22
N LYS A 44 -3.22 3.02 7.02
CA LYS A 44 -2.07 2.54 6.26
C LYS A 44 -2.07 3.07 4.83
N GLU A 45 -3.18 2.93 4.11
CA GLU A 45 -3.28 3.39 2.72
C GLU A 45 -3.05 4.91 2.58
N ARG A 46 -3.54 5.69 3.55
CA ARG A 46 -3.30 7.14 3.60
C ARG A 46 -1.82 7.47 3.81
N ILE A 47 -1.15 6.77 4.73
CA ILE A 47 0.29 6.94 4.98
C ILE A 47 1.10 6.54 3.75
N ASP A 48 0.78 5.42 3.12
CA ASP A 48 1.46 4.96 1.90
C ASP A 48 1.28 5.97 0.75
N ALA A 49 0.08 6.53 0.56
CA ALA A 49 -0.17 7.59 -0.41
C ALA A 49 0.64 8.86 -0.13
N LYS A 50 0.71 9.28 1.15
CA LYS A 50 1.51 10.44 1.57
C LYS A 50 3.00 10.25 1.29
N ASN A 51 3.54 9.11 1.71
CA ASN A 51 4.94 8.76 1.46
C ASN A 51 5.23 8.64 -0.04
N GLY A 52 4.28 8.12 -0.81
CA GLY A 52 4.38 8.03 -2.27
C GLY A 52 4.46 9.39 -2.95
N LEU A 53 3.61 10.35 -2.54
CA LEU A 53 3.63 11.71 -3.06
C LEU A 53 4.91 12.45 -2.65
N GLU A 54 5.28 12.38 -1.37
CA GLU A 54 6.49 13.01 -0.85
C GLU A 54 7.74 12.48 -1.54
N GLY A 55 7.88 11.15 -1.64
CA GLY A 55 8.98 10.49 -2.33
C GLY A 55 9.06 10.87 -3.80
N TYR A 56 7.91 10.97 -4.49
CA TYR A 56 7.86 11.41 -5.87
C TYR A 56 8.33 12.86 -6.05
N ALA A 57 7.85 13.78 -5.20
CA ALA A 57 8.22 15.19 -5.22
C ALA A 57 9.74 15.39 -5.01
N TYR A 58 10.33 14.69 -4.03
CA TYR A 58 11.78 14.75 -3.78
C TYR A 58 12.59 14.09 -4.90
N SER A 59 12.13 12.98 -5.46
CA SER A 59 12.77 12.33 -6.60
C SER A 59 12.82 13.26 -7.81
N LEU A 60 11.70 13.91 -8.14
CA LEU A 60 11.63 14.92 -9.20
C LEU A 60 12.61 16.07 -8.95
N LYS A 61 12.62 16.63 -7.72
CA LYS A 61 13.57 17.67 -7.32
C LYS A 61 15.02 17.26 -7.58
N ALA A 62 15.39 16.06 -7.16
CA ALA A 62 16.73 15.53 -7.35
C ALA A 62 17.09 15.36 -8.83
N GLN A 63 16.13 14.94 -9.67
CA GLN A 63 16.35 14.79 -11.10
C GLN A 63 16.56 16.13 -11.81
N VAL A 64 15.76 17.16 -11.51
CA VAL A 64 15.84 18.47 -12.17
C VAL A 64 16.99 19.33 -11.66
N THR A 65 17.45 19.12 -10.43
CA THR A 65 18.63 19.82 -9.89
C THR A 65 19.96 19.19 -10.31
N ASP A 66 19.95 17.91 -10.70
CA ASP A 66 21.15 17.20 -11.16
C ASP A 66 21.43 17.52 -12.65
N GLU A 67 22.41 18.39 -12.87
CA GLU A 67 22.91 18.79 -14.19
C GLU A 67 23.40 17.61 -15.05
N LYS A 68 23.73 16.47 -14.46
CA LYS A 68 24.12 15.26 -15.23
C LYS A 68 22.92 14.43 -15.69
N LYS A 69 21.72 14.71 -15.19
CA LYS A 69 20.49 13.94 -15.46
C LYS A 69 19.49 14.76 -16.26
N LEU A 70 18.34 15.06 -15.65
CA LEU A 70 17.26 15.79 -16.28
C LEU A 70 17.59 17.29 -16.27
N GLY A 71 18.17 17.80 -15.18
CA GLY A 71 18.53 19.22 -15.04
C GLY A 71 19.38 19.81 -16.16
N GLY A 72 20.34 19.05 -16.70
CA GLY A 72 21.17 19.50 -17.84
C GLY A 72 20.55 19.27 -19.22
N LYS A 73 19.33 18.72 -19.30
CA LYS A 73 18.62 18.39 -20.55
C LYS A 73 17.31 19.15 -20.74
N ILE A 74 16.81 19.79 -19.68
CA ILE A 74 15.59 20.60 -19.72
C ILE A 74 15.95 22.07 -19.87
N ASP A 75 15.06 22.86 -20.46
CA ASP A 75 15.21 24.31 -20.48
C ASP A 75 14.89 24.93 -19.12
N GLU A 76 15.38 26.15 -18.89
CA GLU A 76 15.30 26.83 -17.60
C GLU A 76 13.85 27.14 -17.19
N ASP A 77 12.98 27.46 -18.15
CA ASP A 77 11.56 27.70 -17.91
C ASP A 77 10.83 26.42 -17.46
N ASP A 78 11.08 25.30 -18.14
CA ASP A 78 10.57 23.98 -17.77
C ASP A 78 11.11 23.51 -16.40
N LYS A 79 12.38 23.81 -16.10
CA LYS A 79 13.01 23.54 -14.80
C LYS A 79 12.32 24.30 -13.67
N GLU A 80 12.17 25.61 -13.83
CA GLU A 80 11.52 26.45 -12.82
C GLU A 80 10.07 26.02 -12.59
N THR A 81 9.37 25.62 -13.66
CA THR A 81 8.00 25.10 -13.59
C THR A 81 7.91 23.84 -12.71
N ILE A 82 8.80 22.86 -12.91
CA ILE A 82 8.84 21.64 -12.08
C ILE A 82 9.26 21.97 -10.65
N GLU A 83 10.31 22.77 -10.45
CA GLU A 83 10.80 23.12 -9.11
C GLU A 83 9.72 23.83 -8.29
N LYS A 84 8.96 24.73 -8.92
CA LYS A 84 7.82 25.40 -8.29
C LYS A 84 6.71 24.42 -7.93
N ALA A 85 6.29 23.56 -8.86
CA ALA A 85 5.24 22.58 -8.60
C ALA A 85 5.60 21.59 -7.48
N VAL A 86 6.87 21.15 -7.46
CA VAL A 86 7.41 20.31 -6.38
C VAL A 86 7.37 21.06 -5.05
N LYS A 87 7.83 22.31 -5.02
CA LYS A 87 7.83 23.12 -3.81
C LYS A 87 6.41 23.32 -3.25
N GLU A 88 5.47 23.71 -4.11
CA GLU A 88 4.05 23.87 -3.73
C GLU A 88 3.45 22.56 -3.22
N THR A 89 3.84 21.41 -3.79
CA THR A 89 3.38 20.09 -3.33
C THR A 89 3.94 19.76 -1.94
N ILE A 90 5.22 20.04 -1.68
CA ILE A 90 5.84 19.80 -0.36
C ILE A 90 5.20 20.72 0.70
N GLU A 91 5.05 22.02 0.40
CA GLU A 91 4.41 22.96 1.32
C GLU A 91 2.95 22.58 1.61
N TRP A 92 2.23 22.06 0.60
CA TRP A 92 0.89 21.51 0.78
C TRP A 92 0.90 20.27 1.67
N LEU A 93 1.82 19.33 1.48
CA LEU A 93 1.97 18.13 2.33
C LEU A 93 2.28 18.48 3.80
N GLU A 94 3.07 19.52 4.04
CA GLU A 94 3.40 20.03 5.38
C GLU A 94 2.18 20.69 6.06
N SER A 95 1.28 21.28 5.27
CA SER A 95 0.10 21.99 5.76
C SER A 95 -1.17 21.11 5.84
N ASN A 96 -1.14 19.90 5.28
CA ASN A 96 -2.28 19.00 5.18
C ASN A 96 -1.89 17.60 5.68
N ASP A 97 -1.43 17.49 6.92
CA ASP A 97 -0.96 16.22 7.47
C ASP A 97 -2.08 15.19 7.68
N GLU A 98 -3.32 15.65 7.84
CA GLU A 98 -4.54 14.86 7.95
C GLU A 98 -5.26 14.63 6.61
N ALA A 99 -4.65 15.02 5.47
CA ALA A 99 -5.23 14.80 4.14
C ALA A 99 -5.66 13.34 3.95
N THR A 100 -6.83 13.19 3.31
CA THR A 100 -7.37 11.90 2.88
C THR A 100 -6.51 11.29 1.78
N LYS A 101 -6.67 9.99 1.55
CA LYS A 101 -5.98 9.29 0.47
C LYS A 101 -6.33 9.91 -0.89
N GLU A 102 -7.59 10.26 -1.09
CA GLU A 102 -8.10 10.86 -2.31
C GLU A 102 -7.45 12.22 -2.60
N GLU A 103 -7.30 13.08 -1.58
CA GLU A 103 -6.62 14.37 -1.72
C GLU A 103 -5.12 14.21 -2.03
N LEU A 104 -4.47 13.21 -1.42
CA LEU A 104 -3.06 12.88 -1.70
C LEU A 104 -2.88 12.38 -3.14
N ASP A 105 -3.76 11.50 -3.60
CA ASP A 105 -3.75 10.97 -4.97
C ASP A 105 -4.05 12.07 -6.01
N GLU A 106 -4.97 12.98 -5.70
CA GLU A 106 -5.27 14.14 -6.55
C GLU A 106 -4.06 15.07 -6.64
N LYS A 107 -3.43 15.42 -5.50
CA LYS A 107 -2.24 16.26 -5.47
C LYS A 107 -1.07 15.63 -6.23
N LYS A 108 -0.92 14.30 -6.14
CA LYS A 108 0.04 13.55 -6.95
C LYS A 108 -0.26 13.67 -8.45
N SER A 109 -1.52 13.50 -8.85
CA SER A 109 -1.94 13.64 -10.24
C SER A 109 -1.70 15.04 -10.79
N GLU A 110 -1.90 16.10 -9.99
CA GLU A 110 -1.56 17.47 -10.37
C GLU A 110 -0.06 17.63 -10.67
N LEU A 111 0.80 17.14 -9.78
CA LEU A 111 2.25 17.19 -9.98
C LEU A 111 2.69 16.39 -11.21
N GLU A 112 2.12 15.20 -11.43
CA GLU A 112 2.38 14.38 -12.61
C GLU A 112 1.93 15.06 -13.91
N LYS A 113 0.77 15.73 -13.93
CA LYS A 113 0.27 16.47 -15.11
C LYS A 113 1.22 17.59 -15.54
N ILE A 114 1.97 18.17 -14.60
CA ILE A 114 2.97 19.21 -14.88
C ILE A 114 4.29 18.56 -15.32
N ALA A 115 4.78 17.56 -14.57
CA ALA A 115 6.10 16.98 -14.79
C ALA A 115 6.17 16.08 -16.02
N ASN A 116 5.17 15.22 -16.25
CA ASN A 116 5.17 14.22 -17.32
C ASN A 116 5.36 14.82 -18.74
N PRO A 117 4.64 15.87 -19.17
CA PRO A 117 4.83 16.41 -20.52
C PRO A 117 6.24 17.00 -20.72
N ILE A 118 6.83 17.60 -19.69
CA ILE A 118 8.20 18.13 -19.73
C ILE A 118 9.22 17.00 -19.82
N ILE A 119 9.08 15.99 -18.95
CA ILE A 119 9.94 14.80 -18.96
C ILE A 119 9.86 14.09 -20.32
N GLU A 120 8.66 13.88 -20.85
CA GLU A 120 8.46 13.27 -22.16
C GLU A 120 9.11 14.05 -23.30
N LYS A 121 8.97 15.39 -23.30
CA LYS A 121 9.62 16.28 -24.28
C LYS A 121 11.13 16.05 -24.29
N VAL A 122 11.73 15.93 -23.11
CA VAL A 122 13.18 15.77 -22.93
C VAL A 122 13.63 14.35 -23.32
N TYR A 123 12.88 13.32 -22.95
CA TYR A 123 13.17 11.94 -23.36
C TYR A 123 13.09 11.77 -24.88
N LYS A 124 12.06 12.35 -25.52
CA LYS A 124 11.91 12.36 -26.98
C LYS A 124 13.05 13.12 -27.66
N ALA A 125 13.47 14.26 -27.11
CA ALA A 125 14.59 15.05 -27.63
C ALA A 125 15.96 14.36 -27.47
N ALA A 126 16.15 13.61 -26.37
CA ALA A 126 17.38 12.89 -26.08
C ALA A 126 17.53 11.56 -26.85
N GLY A 127 16.54 11.15 -27.65
CA GLY A 127 16.57 9.90 -28.42
C GLY A 127 16.56 8.63 -27.56
N GLY A 128 16.13 8.72 -26.30
CA GLY A 128 16.16 7.62 -25.33
C GLY A 128 14.80 6.95 -25.15
N ALA A 129 14.82 5.61 -25.01
CA ALA A 129 13.67 4.84 -24.56
C ALA A 129 13.26 5.22 -23.13
N PRO A 130 11.96 5.12 -22.76
CA PRO A 130 11.46 5.51 -21.45
C PRO A 130 12.17 4.73 -20.31
N PRO A 131 12.45 5.37 -19.17
CA PRO A 131 13.00 4.70 -18.01
C PRO A 131 11.90 3.82 -17.40
N GLY A 132 12.00 2.51 -17.60
CA GLY A 132 10.97 1.55 -17.16
C GLY A 132 10.93 0.25 -17.97
N ALA A 133 11.64 0.19 -19.10
CA ALA A 133 11.76 -1.03 -19.91
C ALA A 133 12.92 -1.97 -19.48
N ASP A 134 13.25 -2.01 -18.18
CA ASP A 134 14.21 -2.98 -17.60
C ASP A 134 13.54 -3.82 -16.49
N GLY A 135 12.25 -4.09 -16.65
CA GLY A 135 11.48 -4.98 -15.79
C GLY A 135 10.89 -6.12 -16.60
N GLY A 136 11.64 -7.21 -16.78
CA GLY A 136 11.06 -8.48 -17.21
C GLY A 136 11.91 -9.31 -18.17
N ALA A 137 12.98 -9.92 -17.66
CA ALA A 137 13.53 -11.17 -18.20
C ALA A 137 14.62 -11.71 -17.25
N ASP A 138 14.23 -12.44 -16.20
CA ASP A 138 15.00 -13.52 -15.54
C ASP A 138 14.21 -13.94 -14.28
N GLY A 139 13.77 -15.16 -14.04
CA GLY A 139 13.72 -16.40 -14.79
C GLY A 139 12.76 -17.29 -14.01
N ALA A 140 11.85 -17.96 -14.72
CA ALA A 140 11.03 -19.01 -14.15
C ALA A 140 11.94 -20.21 -13.85
N THR A 141 12.03 -20.61 -12.59
CA THR A 141 12.24 -22.01 -12.20
C THR A 141 11.32 -22.30 -11.01
N GLU A 142 10.36 -23.18 -11.28
CA GLU A 142 9.62 -23.98 -10.30
C GLU A 142 10.58 -24.88 -9.49
N GLU A 143 10.01 -25.56 -8.48
CA GLU A 143 10.59 -26.66 -7.68
C GLU A 143 11.39 -26.17 -6.44
N ASP A 144 11.12 -26.52 -5.18
CA ASP A 144 10.38 -27.66 -4.61
C ASP A 144 9.86 -27.34 -3.20
N ASP A 145 8.78 -28.04 -2.83
CA ASP A 145 8.36 -28.40 -1.48
C ASP A 145 9.52 -28.69 -0.51
N ASP A 146 9.48 -28.10 0.69
CA ASP A 146 9.88 -28.80 1.91
C ASP A 146 9.23 -28.16 3.14
N PHE A 147 7.98 -28.54 3.36
CA PHE A 147 7.33 -28.55 4.66
C PHE A 147 8.01 -29.64 5.51
N ASN A 148 9.12 -29.31 6.18
CA ASN A 148 9.69 -30.21 7.19
C ASN A 148 9.50 -29.62 8.59
N ASP A 149 8.35 -30.01 9.14
CA ASP A 149 8.10 -30.35 10.53
C ASP A 149 9.38 -30.66 11.32
N HIS A 150 9.61 -29.92 12.41
CA HIS A 150 10.51 -30.37 13.46
C HIS A 150 9.89 -30.03 14.83
N GLU A 151 8.88 -30.82 15.19
CA GLU A 151 8.74 -31.28 16.57
C GLU A 151 9.72 -32.46 16.82
N ASP A 152 9.95 -32.77 18.09
CA ASP A 152 10.77 -33.84 18.68
C ASP A 152 12.31 -33.67 18.73
N LEU A 153 12.79 -33.02 19.81
CA LEU A 153 13.56 -33.63 20.91
C LEU A 153 13.89 -32.65 22.05
#